data_AF-A0A1Q4W579-F1
#
_entry.id   AF-A0A1Q4W579-F1
#
_cell.length_a   1.000
_cell.length_b   1.000
_cell.length_c   1.000
_cell.angle_alpha   90.00
_cell.angle_beta   90.00
_cell.angle_gamma   90.00
#
_symmetry.space_group_name_H-M   'P 1'
#
loop_
_entity.id
_entity.type
_entity.pdbx_description
1 polymer ?
#
loop_
_entity_poly.entity_id
_entity_poly.type
_entity_poly.pdbx_seq_one_letter_code
_entity_poly.pdbx_strand_id
1 'polypeptide(L)'
;MDRCVVLVDAGYLLGAAASLLAGEPTRSRITVDHAALIQGLRQRAEADTERPLLRIYWFDGAPDRVPQPEHRRLRVMSRVTVRLGALTRSDGRWAQKGVDAAMHAELTELARNRACSDIVLVTGDGDLLPGLMSAKEHGVAVHLWAVQAADGDYNQSEDLVAEADERRVLDRAWITRAVRLKELGGPCAPPPVPRPEIAAILSAPLPESAVAAAAAAASAAHDAERAAVRDRNGANGTPRPAPAERAGSTGACARPGAAERDAEGGAPGGKGAPVPTPKDLADLNRGPGAGPGGASGAPAPVPSATLRWSSDKGWVERGGPVGEPPETASLPTLAQLTSAEQRWADREEDITAVSGDPFEVGQVFARRWTERLSDTAHLQQISTEYPRIPHRIDGELLRYAARFGLLAHKDDQIDEHDRYAIRAGFWREVDLRTAASHVPVGE
;
A
#
# COMPACT_ATOMS: atom_id res chain seq x y z
N MET A 1 20.46 26.14 -28.93
CA MET A 1 19.29 25.45 -28.33
C MET A 1 19.69 25.27 -26.89
N ASP A 2 19.13 26.08 -26.00
CA ASP A 2 19.76 26.37 -24.71
C ASP A 2 18.80 25.96 -23.62
N ARG A 3 18.71 24.65 -23.37
CA ARG A 3 17.78 24.04 -22.41
C ARG A 3 18.45 22.85 -21.76
N CYS A 4 18.13 22.59 -20.49
CA CYS A 4 18.59 21.40 -19.79
C CYS A 4 17.47 20.36 -19.64
N VAL A 5 17.86 19.09 -19.53
CA VAL A 5 16.99 17.97 -19.18
C VAL A 5 17.58 17.27 -17.96
N VAL A 6 16.72 16.79 -17.06
CA VAL A 6 17.15 15.97 -15.92
C VAL A 6 16.68 14.53 -16.13
N LEU A 7 17.59 13.57 -16.04
CA LEU A 7 17.31 12.13 -16.03
C LEU A 7 17.57 11.61 -14.62
N VAL A 8 16.52 11.13 -13.95
CA VAL A 8 16.58 10.67 -12.56
C VAL A 8 16.39 9.16 -12.49
N ASP A 9 17.40 8.46 -12.00
CA ASP A 9 17.24 7.10 -11.48
C ASP A 9 16.68 7.18 -10.05
N ALA A 10 15.40 6.85 -9.90
CA ALA A 10 14.72 6.85 -8.62
C ALA A 10 15.24 5.77 -7.66
N GLY A 11 15.73 4.65 -8.21
CA GLY A 11 16.36 3.58 -7.44
C GLY A 11 17.59 4.09 -6.71
N TYR A 12 18.49 4.69 -7.47
CA TYR A 12 19.68 5.32 -6.91
C TYR A 12 19.33 6.47 -5.97
N LEU A 13 18.54 7.47 -6.42
CA LEU A 13 18.26 8.69 -5.64
C LEU A 13 17.58 8.37 -4.29
N LEU A 14 16.51 7.57 -4.31
CA LEU A 14 15.76 7.26 -3.09
C LEU A 14 16.47 6.24 -2.22
N GLY A 15 17.19 5.28 -2.82
CA GLY A 15 18.02 4.32 -2.10
C GLY A 15 19.17 5.01 -1.35
N ALA A 16 19.89 5.92 -2.03
CA ALA A 16 20.97 6.67 -1.42
C ALA A 16 20.47 7.67 -0.37
N ALA A 17 19.32 8.33 -0.59
CA ALA A 17 18.68 9.16 0.42
C ALA A 17 18.28 8.35 1.67
N ALA A 18 17.74 7.14 1.49
CA ALA A 18 17.44 6.24 2.59
C ALA A 18 18.70 5.83 3.36
N SER A 19 19.78 5.45 2.67
CA SER A 19 21.06 5.15 3.31
C SER A 19 21.61 6.35 4.10
N LEU A 20 21.53 7.56 3.55
CA LEU A 20 22.02 8.78 4.18
C LEU A 20 21.26 9.16 5.47
N LEU A 21 19.95 8.88 5.52
CA LEU A 21 19.08 9.29 6.63
C LEU A 21 18.78 8.17 7.63
N ALA A 22 18.60 6.95 7.14
CA ALA A 22 18.18 5.77 7.91
C ALA A 22 19.31 4.75 8.13
N GLY A 23 20.45 4.89 7.44
CA GLY A 23 21.57 3.94 7.49
C GLY A 23 21.38 2.67 6.64
N GLU A 24 20.23 2.51 5.98
CA GLU A 24 19.90 1.36 5.12
C GLU A 24 19.28 1.84 3.80
N PRO A 25 19.54 1.19 2.65
CA PRO A 25 19.01 1.56 1.34
C PRO A 25 17.54 1.14 1.14
N THR A 26 16.72 1.21 2.19
CA THR A 26 15.35 0.73 2.20
C THR A 26 14.37 1.89 2.06
N ARG A 27 13.74 2.03 0.89
CA ARG A 27 12.78 3.13 0.61
C ARG A 27 11.61 3.21 1.60
N SER A 28 11.18 2.09 2.19
CA SER A 28 10.08 2.08 3.17
C SER A 28 10.40 2.78 4.49
N ARG A 29 11.69 3.05 4.77
CA ARG A 29 12.16 3.80 5.95
C ARG A 29 12.08 5.31 5.79
N ILE A 30 11.77 5.81 4.60
CA ILE A 30 11.69 7.25 4.32
C ILE A 30 10.32 7.65 3.82
N THR A 31 10.00 8.93 3.96
CA THR A 31 8.84 9.58 3.37
C THR A 31 9.33 10.71 2.48
N VAL A 32 8.81 10.80 1.26
CA VAL A 32 9.28 11.71 0.22
C VAL A 32 8.18 12.68 -0.16
N ASP A 33 8.43 13.96 0.06
CA ASP A 33 7.69 15.05 -0.56
C ASP A 33 8.17 15.20 -2.02
N HIS A 34 7.49 14.51 -2.92
CA HIS A 34 7.84 14.50 -4.33
C HIS A 34 7.68 15.88 -4.98
N ALA A 35 6.77 16.72 -4.50
CA ALA A 35 6.60 18.07 -5.04
C ALA A 35 7.81 18.95 -4.69
N ALA A 36 8.22 18.93 -3.42
CA ALA A 36 9.43 19.62 -2.98
C ALA A 36 10.69 19.07 -3.68
N LEU A 37 10.79 17.75 -3.86
CA LEU A 37 11.92 17.11 -4.53
C LEU A 37 12.04 17.55 -6.00
N ILE A 38 10.95 17.45 -6.76
CA ILE A 38 10.91 17.85 -8.18
C ILE A 38 11.21 19.34 -8.35
N GLN A 39 10.67 20.18 -7.46
CA GLN A 39 10.95 21.61 -7.49
C GLN A 39 12.41 21.91 -7.15
N GLY A 40 12.99 21.21 -6.18
CA GLY A 40 14.40 21.30 -5.83
C GLY A 40 15.32 20.88 -6.97
N LEU A 41 15.01 19.76 -7.66
CA LEU A 41 15.74 19.29 -8.83
C LEU A 41 15.70 20.32 -9.97
N ARG A 42 14.52 20.89 -10.25
CA ARG A 42 14.36 21.95 -11.25
C ARG A 42 15.24 23.16 -10.94
N GLN A 43 15.07 23.73 -9.75
CA GLN A 43 15.78 24.95 -9.35
C GLN A 43 17.29 24.73 -9.39
N ARG A 44 17.75 23.57 -8.93
CA ARG A 44 19.17 23.23 -8.94
C ARG A 44 19.70 23.03 -10.35
N ALA A 45 18.93 22.40 -11.24
CA ALA A 45 19.36 22.13 -12.60
C ALA A 45 19.47 23.42 -13.40
N GLU A 46 18.51 24.32 -13.25
CA GLU A 46 18.55 25.65 -13.89
C GLU A 46 19.69 26.51 -13.35
N ALA A 47 20.01 26.41 -12.06
CA ALA A 47 21.12 27.13 -11.44
C ALA A 47 22.48 26.59 -11.88
N ASP A 48 22.67 25.27 -11.87
CA ASP A 48 23.97 24.66 -12.17
C ASP A 48 24.29 24.67 -13.68
N THR A 49 23.27 24.50 -14.54
CA THR A 49 23.46 24.52 -16.00
C THR A 49 23.32 25.91 -16.62
N GLU A 50 22.78 26.89 -15.88
CA GLU A 50 22.37 28.21 -16.38
C GLU A 50 21.39 28.13 -17.58
N ARG A 51 20.69 27.00 -17.75
CA ARG A 51 19.72 26.77 -18.82
C ARG A 51 18.31 26.57 -18.27
N PRO A 52 17.26 27.03 -18.97
CA PRO A 52 15.88 26.73 -18.61
C PRO A 52 15.57 25.23 -18.73
N LEU A 53 14.83 24.69 -17.76
CA LEU A 53 14.46 23.28 -17.71
C LEU A 53 13.42 22.95 -18.81
N LEU A 54 13.76 21.98 -19.66
CA LEU A 54 12.82 21.39 -20.61
C LEU A 54 11.88 20.41 -19.91
N ARG A 55 12.45 19.36 -19.29
CA ARG A 55 11.72 18.23 -18.70
C ARG A 55 12.58 17.47 -17.68
N ILE A 56 11.94 16.91 -16.66
CA ILE A 56 12.51 15.89 -15.77
C ILE A 56 11.93 14.54 -16.18
N TYR A 57 12.80 13.59 -16.51
CA TYR A 57 12.43 12.20 -16.71
C TYR A 57 12.74 11.42 -15.44
N TRP A 58 11.71 10.77 -14.90
CA TRP A 58 11.79 9.97 -13.69
C TRP A 58 11.72 8.49 -14.07
N PHE A 59 12.79 7.76 -13.82
CA PHE A 59 12.86 6.34 -14.10
C PHE A 59 12.75 5.54 -12.82
N ASP A 60 11.78 4.62 -12.76
CA ASP A 60 11.56 3.80 -11.57
C ASP A 60 11.10 2.38 -11.93
N GLY A 61 11.23 1.46 -10.98
CA GLY A 61 10.69 0.11 -11.08
C GLY A 61 9.28 0.03 -10.52
N ALA A 62 8.37 -0.63 -11.23
CA ALA A 62 7.06 -0.97 -10.68
C ALA A 62 6.69 -2.44 -10.93
N PRO A 63 5.98 -3.10 -9.99
CA PRO A 63 5.41 -4.42 -10.23
C PRO A 63 4.56 -4.40 -11.50
N ASP A 64 4.81 -5.35 -12.41
CA ASP A 64 4.13 -5.47 -13.71
C ASP A 64 4.08 -4.17 -14.55
N ARG A 65 5.01 -3.23 -14.30
CA ARG A 65 5.03 -1.88 -14.89
C ARG A 65 3.77 -1.05 -14.60
N VAL A 66 2.99 -1.42 -13.59
CA VAL A 66 1.76 -0.70 -13.20
C VAL A 66 2.13 0.51 -12.34
N PRO A 67 1.68 1.73 -12.70
CA PRO A 67 1.95 2.92 -11.89
C PRO A 67 1.36 2.84 -10.47
N GLN A 68 2.25 2.87 -9.49
CA GLN A 68 1.97 2.98 -8.06
C GLN A 68 1.44 4.39 -7.70
N PRO A 69 0.89 4.60 -6.49
CA PRO A 69 0.28 5.87 -6.12
C PRO A 69 1.24 7.05 -6.26
N GLU A 70 2.49 6.90 -5.82
CA GLU A 70 3.56 7.90 -6.00
C GLU A 70 3.87 8.19 -7.49
N HIS A 71 3.90 7.17 -8.35
CA HIS A 71 4.10 7.34 -9.79
C HIS A 71 2.96 8.15 -10.44
N ARG A 72 1.72 7.95 -9.99
CA ARG A 72 0.56 8.71 -10.49
C ARG A 72 0.67 10.18 -10.11
N ARG A 73 1.11 10.48 -8.88
CA ARG A 73 1.35 11.85 -8.40
C ARG A 73 2.45 12.53 -9.21
N LEU A 74 3.57 11.86 -9.46
CA LEU A 74 4.65 12.38 -10.30
C LEU A 74 4.19 12.66 -11.74
N ARG A 75 3.33 11.83 -12.33
CA ARG A 75 2.87 11.97 -13.73
C ARG A 75 2.07 13.23 -14.01
N VAL A 76 1.44 13.84 -13.01
CA VAL A 76 0.67 15.08 -13.20
C VAL A 76 1.50 16.33 -12.91
N MET A 77 2.72 16.17 -12.36
CA MET A 77 3.56 17.31 -12.05
C MET A 77 4.06 17.98 -13.33
N SER A 78 4.15 19.31 -13.28
CA SER A 78 4.59 20.12 -14.42
C SER A 78 5.97 19.66 -14.92
N ARG A 79 6.07 19.38 -16.23
CA ARG A 79 7.31 18.97 -16.90
C ARG A 79 7.96 17.70 -16.35
N VAL A 80 7.20 16.81 -15.70
CA VAL A 80 7.69 15.50 -15.27
C VAL A 80 7.18 14.40 -16.21
N THR A 81 8.02 13.42 -16.52
CA THR A 81 7.64 12.25 -17.30
C THR A 81 8.15 10.98 -16.63
N VAL A 82 7.24 10.11 -16.21
CA VAL A 82 7.57 8.86 -15.53
C VAL A 82 7.72 7.71 -16.52
N ARG A 83 8.88 7.04 -16.50
CA ARG A 83 9.20 5.83 -17.25
C ARG A 83 9.34 4.68 -16.25
N LEU A 84 8.56 3.60 -16.46
CA LEU A 84 8.54 2.47 -15.53
C LEU A 84 9.20 1.24 -16.14
N GLY A 85 10.25 0.76 -15.49
CA GLY A 85 10.79 -0.59 -15.70
C GLY A 85 9.98 -1.65 -14.96
N ALA A 86 10.30 -2.91 -15.20
CA ALA A 86 9.64 -4.02 -14.53
C ALA A 86 10.34 -4.33 -13.20
N LEU A 87 9.60 -4.36 -12.09
CA LEU A 87 10.10 -4.90 -10.84
C LEU A 87 9.76 -6.39 -10.79
N THR A 88 10.77 -7.24 -10.98
CA THR A 88 10.61 -8.70 -11.05
C THR A 88 11.21 -9.36 -9.80
N ARG A 89 10.54 -10.37 -9.25
CA ARG A 89 11.17 -11.22 -8.23
C ARG A 89 12.14 -12.18 -8.93
N SER A 90 13.43 -12.04 -8.65
CA SER A 90 14.47 -12.98 -9.07
C SER A 90 15.13 -13.53 -7.80
N ASP A 91 15.16 -14.84 -7.64
CA ASP A 91 15.77 -15.55 -6.49
C ASP A 91 15.30 -15.06 -5.11
N GLY A 92 14.01 -14.76 -4.97
CA GLY A 92 13.41 -14.28 -3.71
C GLY A 92 13.71 -12.81 -3.38
N ARG A 93 14.51 -12.10 -4.20
CA ARG A 93 14.75 -10.66 -4.08
C ARG A 93 14.02 -9.90 -5.19
N TRP A 94 13.61 -8.67 -4.89
CA TRP A 94 13.07 -7.78 -5.90
C TRP A 94 14.22 -7.19 -6.71
N ALA A 95 14.17 -7.36 -8.04
CA ALA A 95 15.14 -6.85 -9.00
C ALA A 95 14.43 -5.96 -10.03
N GLN A 96 14.94 -4.75 -10.19
CA GLN A 96 14.48 -3.80 -11.21
C GLN A 96 15.13 -4.20 -12.54
N LYS A 97 14.32 -4.39 -13.58
CA LYS A 97 14.78 -4.74 -14.92
C LYS A 97 14.34 -3.70 -15.94
N GLY A 98 15.29 -3.28 -16.77
CA GLY A 98 15.06 -2.46 -17.96
C GLY A 98 14.91 -0.97 -17.70
N VAL A 99 15.25 -0.48 -16.50
CA VAL A 99 15.34 0.97 -16.26
C VAL A 99 16.60 1.55 -16.89
N ASP A 100 17.74 0.89 -16.74
CA ASP A 100 19.03 1.38 -17.24
C ASP A 100 19.02 1.45 -18.77
N ALA A 101 18.45 0.41 -19.41
CA ALA A 101 18.22 0.40 -20.86
C ALA A 101 17.30 1.54 -21.33
N ALA A 102 16.25 1.87 -20.56
CA ALA A 102 15.34 2.97 -20.89
C ALA A 102 16.02 4.33 -20.70
N MET A 103 16.83 4.49 -19.65
CA MET A 103 17.63 5.69 -19.39
C MET A 103 18.66 5.92 -20.49
N HIS A 104 19.41 4.88 -20.85
CA HIS A 104 20.39 4.91 -21.93
C HIS A 104 19.73 5.33 -23.26
N ALA A 105 18.59 4.72 -23.59
CA ALA A 105 17.85 5.04 -24.82
C ALA A 105 17.38 6.51 -24.84
N GLU A 106 16.77 7.01 -23.76
CA GLU A 106 16.29 8.40 -23.69
C GLU A 106 17.47 9.39 -23.71
N LEU A 107 18.58 9.10 -23.00
CA LEU A 107 19.81 9.90 -23.03
C LEU A 107 20.36 10.04 -24.46
N THR A 108 20.51 8.91 -25.16
CA THR A 108 21.02 8.89 -26.53
C THR A 108 20.07 9.58 -27.50
N GLU A 109 18.76 9.39 -27.35
CA GLU A 109 17.75 10.00 -28.23
C GLU A 109 17.68 11.52 -28.07
N LEU A 110 17.72 12.03 -26.83
CA LEU A 110 17.76 13.46 -26.55
C LEU A 110 18.98 14.13 -27.16
N ALA A 111 20.15 13.49 -27.01
CA ALA A 111 21.40 14.01 -27.55
C ALA A 111 21.42 13.97 -29.08
N ARG A 112 21.04 12.84 -29.69
CA ARG A 112 20.98 12.68 -31.14
C ARG A 112 20.05 13.69 -31.81
N ASN A 113 18.90 13.97 -31.19
CA ASN A 113 17.93 14.93 -31.71
C ASN A 113 18.28 16.39 -31.35
N ARG A 114 19.37 16.63 -30.61
CA ARG A 114 19.78 17.94 -30.10
C ARG A 114 18.64 18.66 -29.36
N ALA A 115 17.89 17.92 -28.55
CA ALA A 115 16.73 18.45 -27.84
C ALA A 115 17.12 19.43 -26.72
N CYS A 116 18.33 19.26 -26.17
CA CYS A 116 18.93 20.01 -25.08
C CYS A 116 20.43 20.24 -25.33
N SER A 117 20.99 21.27 -24.67
CA SER A 117 22.44 21.52 -24.62
C SER A 117 23.10 20.82 -23.43
N ASP A 118 22.34 20.64 -22.35
CA ASP A 118 22.83 20.13 -21.08
C ASP A 118 21.92 19.00 -20.58
N ILE A 119 22.51 17.94 -20.06
CA ILE A 119 21.80 16.86 -19.38
C ILE A 119 22.34 16.72 -17.97
N VAL A 120 21.44 16.79 -17.00
CA VAL A 120 21.71 16.41 -15.61
C VAL A 120 21.35 14.95 -15.43
N LEU A 121 22.31 14.13 -15.05
CA LEU A 121 22.14 12.70 -14.80
C LEU A 121 22.26 12.42 -13.30
N VAL A 122 21.18 11.96 -12.68
CA VAL A 122 21.15 11.53 -11.27
C VAL A 122 21.19 10.02 -11.22
N THR A 123 22.38 9.44 -11.06
CA THR A 123 22.61 7.99 -11.01
C THR A 123 23.95 7.68 -10.32
N GLY A 124 24.10 6.42 -9.92
CA GLY A 124 25.38 5.84 -9.51
C GLY A 124 25.82 4.65 -10.38
N ASP A 125 25.01 4.25 -11.37
CA ASP A 125 25.24 3.06 -12.16
C ASP A 125 26.23 3.30 -13.31
N GLY A 126 27.28 2.48 -13.37
CA GLY A 126 28.28 2.50 -14.44
C GLY A 126 27.75 2.02 -15.79
N ASP A 127 26.64 1.29 -15.81
CA ASP A 127 26.03 0.77 -17.04
C ASP A 127 25.53 1.89 -17.99
N LEU A 128 25.39 3.12 -17.46
CA LEU A 128 25.02 4.30 -18.25
C LEU A 128 26.20 4.99 -18.94
N LEU A 129 27.44 4.57 -18.67
CA LEU A 129 28.65 5.15 -19.27
C LEU A 129 28.60 5.20 -20.81
N PRO A 130 28.19 4.15 -21.54
CA PRO A 130 28.10 4.21 -23.01
C PRO A 130 27.13 5.29 -23.50
N GLY A 131 26.02 5.49 -22.78
CA GLY A 131 25.03 6.51 -23.11
C GLY A 131 25.55 7.92 -22.85
N LEU A 132 26.31 8.10 -21.76
CA LEU A 132 26.96 9.37 -21.42
C LEU A 132 28.00 9.74 -22.48
N MET A 133 28.88 8.81 -22.85
CA MET A 133 29.87 9.03 -23.92
C MET A 133 29.18 9.42 -25.23
N SER A 134 28.12 8.69 -25.62
CA SER A 134 27.37 9.02 -26.83
C SER A 134 26.73 10.40 -26.77
N ALA A 135 26.22 10.84 -25.61
CA ALA A 135 25.67 12.18 -25.47
C ALA A 135 26.73 13.28 -25.70
N LYS A 136 27.93 13.09 -25.16
CA LYS A 136 29.07 14.01 -25.36
C LYS A 136 29.53 14.05 -26.81
N GLU A 137 29.56 12.93 -27.51
CA GLU A 137 29.87 12.87 -28.95
C GLU A 137 28.89 13.71 -29.80
N HIS A 138 27.65 13.87 -29.33
CA HIS A 138 26.63 14.72 -29.96
C HIS A 138 26.69 16.19 -29.51
N GLY A 139 27.67 16.56 -28.68
CA GLY A 139 27.91 17.93 -28.22
C GLY A 139 27.01 18.37 -27.06
N VAL A 140 26.48 17.42 -26.28
CA VAL A 140 25.70 17.71 -25.05
C VAL A 140 26.64 17.68 -23.85
N ALA A 141 26.59 18.72 -23.01
CA ALA A 141 27.29 18.74 -21.73
C ALA A 141 26.55 17.89 -20.70
N VAL A 142 27.26 17.01 -19.98
CA VAL A 142 26.66 16.10 -19.00
C VAL A 142 27.12 16.41 -17.58
N HIS A 143 26.14 16.73 -16.74
CA HIS A 143 26.29 17.05 -15.32
C HIS A 143 25.88 15.83 -14.49
N LEU A 144 26.84 15.16 -13.84
CA LEU A 144 26.58 14.01 -12.99
C LEU A 144 26.29 14.45 -11.55
N TRP A 145 25.12 14.08 -11.03
CA TRP A 145 24.71 14.40 -9.66
C TRP A 145 24.70 13.17 -8.77
N ALA A 146 25.43 13.26 -7.67
CA ALA A 146 25.52 12.23 -6.64
C ALA A 146 24.65 12.58 -5.42
N VAL A 147 24.23 11.58 -4.66
CA VAL A 147 23.73 11.80 -3.29
C VAL A 147 24.89 11.57 -2.32
N GLN A 148 25.05 12.45 -1.33
CA GLN A 148 26.05 12.30 -0.28
C GLN A 148 25.93 10.92 0.40
N ALA A 149 27.03 10.19 0.50
CA ALA A 149 27.09 8.92 1.22
C ALA A 149 27.20 9.13 2.74
N ALA A 150 26.71 8.17 3.52
CA ALA A 150 26.64 8.26 4.99
C ALA A 150 28.02 8.09 5.65
N ASP A 151 28.85 7.22 5.09
CA ASP A 151 30.22 6.86 5.48
C ASP A 151 31.28 7.73 4.81
N GLY A 152 30.89 8.52 3.81
CA GLY A 152 31.82 9.31 2.99
C GLY A 152 32.42 8.53 1.81
N ASP A 153 32.05 7.26 1.64
CA ASP A 153 32.49 6.43 0.51
C ASP A 153 31.69 6.76 -0.76
N TYR A 154 32.30 6.56 -1.93
CA TYR A 154 31.67 6.89 -3.21
C TYR A 154 30.58 5.87 -3.55
N ASN A 155 29.37 6.34 -3.87
CA ASN A 155 28.25 5.52 -4.34
C ASN A 155 28.02 5.64 -5.85
N GLN A 156 29.05 6.02 -6.61
CA GLN A 156 29.01 6.19 -8.07
C GLN A 156 30.19 5.49 -8.72
N SER A 157 29.97 4.98 -9.93
CA SER A 157 31.04 4.47 -10.79
C SER A 157 32.13 5.53 -11.03
N GLU A 158 33.40 5.15 -10.83
CA GLU A 158 34.56 5.99 -11.06
C GLU A 158 34.68 6.40 -12.54
N ASP A 159 34.41 5.46 -13.46
CA ASP A 159 34.46 5.73 -14.90
C ASP A 159 33.39 6.76 -15.30
N LEU A 160 32.20 6.67 -14.70
CA LEU A 160 31.12 7.64 -14.96
C LEU A 160 31.50 9.03 -14.44
N VAL A 161 32.15 9.10 -13.29
CA VAL A 161 32.67 10.36 -12.72
C VAL A 161 33.78 10.95 -13.58
N ALA A 162 34.68 10.12 -14.11
CA ALA A 162 35.77 10.55 -14.96
C ALA A 162 35.31 11.08 -16.32
N GLU A 163 34.23 10.50 -16.87
CA GLU A 163 33.71 10.90 -18.18
C GLU A 163 32.75 12.11 -18.11
N ALA A 164 32.08 12.37 -16.98
CA ALA A 164 31.17 13.51 -16.85
C ALA A 164 31.88 14.87 -16.97
N ASP A 165 31.22 15.88 -17.56
CA ASP A 165 31.79 17.23 -17.71
C ASP A 165 31.78 17.99 -16.38
N GLU A 166 30.72 17.81 -15.59
CA GLU A 166 30.61 18.36 -14.24
C GLU A 166 30.11 17.31 -13.25
N ARG A 167 30.55 17.42 -12.00
CA ARG A 167 30.05 16.60 -10.89
C ARG A 167 29.56 17.46 -9.74
N ARG A 168 28.35 17.16 -9.24
CA ARG A 168 27.74 17.83 -8.09
C ARG A 168 27.26 16.80 -7.07
N VAL A 169 27.21 17.20 -5.81
CA VAL A 169 26.70 16.36 -4.71
C VAL A 169 25.48 17.02 -4.10
N LEU A 170 24.40 16.26 -4.01
CA LEU A 170 23.20 16.57 -3.24
C LEU A 170 23.48 16.19 -1.77
N ASP A 171 23.81 17.20 -0.98
CA ASP A 171 24.16 17.03 0.42
C ASP A 171 22.95 16.69 1.31
N ARG A 172 23.23 16.31 2.56
CA ARG A 172 22.19 16.03 3.55
C ARG A 172 21.22 17.19 3.71
N ALA A 173 21.69 18.44 3.69
CA ALA A 173 20.85 19.62 3.89
C ALA A 173 19.87 19.85 2.72
N TRP A 174 20.25 19.43 1.51
CA TRP A 174 19.39 19.45 0.34
C TRP A 174 18.37 18.31 0.41
N ILE A 175 18.81 17.09 0.72
CA ILE A 175 17.95 15.89 0.79
C ILE A 175 16.87 16.04 1.86
N THR A 176 17.20 16.57 3.05
CA THR A 176 16.25 16.71 4.17
C THR A 176 15.14 17.74 3.93
N ARG A 177 15.24 18.58 2.89
CA ARG A 177 14.14 19.50 2.49
C ARG A 177 12.94 18.75 1.94
N ALA A 178 13.17 17.60 1.29
CA ALA A 178 12.13 16.83 0.61
C ALA A 178 12.00 15.39 1.13
N VAL A 179 13.00 14.86 1.81
CA VAL A 179 12.99 13.48 2.32
C VAL A 179 13.12 13.48 3.85
N ARG A 180 12.23 12.76 4.52
CA ARG A 180 12.24 12.59 5.98
C ARG A 180 12.29 11.11 6.35
N LEU A 181 12.84 10.81 7.52
CA LEU A 181 12.75 9.46 8.08
C LEU A 181 11.29 9.16 8.40
N LYS A 182 10.81 7.98 8.02
CA LYS A 182 9.49 7.50 8.40
C LYS A 182 9.54 7.07 9.87
N GLU A 183 8.84 7.79 10.74
CA GLU A 183 8.67 7.37 12.12
C GLU A 183 7.80 6.10 12.14
N LEU A 184 8.41 4.95 12.43
CA LEU A 184 7.70 3.69 12.63
C LEU A 184 7.04 3.59 14.02
N GLY A 185 6.85 4.73 14.69
CA GLY A 185 6.36 4.83 16.05
C GLY A 185 5.37 5.97 16.22
N GLY A 186 4.19 5.85 15.61
CA GLY A 186 3.02 6.49 16.20
C GLY A 186 2.79 5.89 17.59
N PRO A 187 2.37 6.67 18.60
CA PRO A 187 2.23 6.16 19.95
C PRO A 187 1.36 4.91 19.93
N CYS A 188 1.95 3.79 20.32
CA CYS A 188 1.21 2.59 20.71
C CYS A 188 0.08 3.10 21.61
N ALA A 189 -1.17 2.83 21.22
CA ALA A 189 -2.27 3.01 22.15
C ALA A 189 -1.81 2.39 23.48
N PRO A 190 -1.91 3.09 24.62
CA PRO A 190 -1.52 2.51 25.89
C PRO A 190 -2.17 1.13 25.97
N PRO A 191 -1.44 0.09 26.41
CA PRO A 191 -2.00 -1.26 26.51
C PRO A 191 -3.35 -1.12 27.21
N PRO A 192 -4.43 -1.70 26.66
CA PRO A 192 -5.76 -1.50 27.20
C PRO A 192 -5.69 -1.78 28.68
N VAL A 193 -5.92 -0.72 29.49
CA VAL A 193 -6.03 -0.87 30.93
C VAL A 193 -7.04 -1.98 31.13
N PRO A 194 -6.71 -3.08 31.84
CA PRO A 194 -7.59 -4.22 31.95
C PRO A 194 -8.92 -3.69 32.49
N ARG A 195 -9.95 -3.72 31.63
CA ARG A 195 -11.32 -3.46 32.06
C ARG A 195 -11.60 -4.45 33.20
N PRO A 196 -12.27 -4.03 34.29
CA PRO A 196 -12.60 -4.96 35.36
C PRO A 196 -13.31 -6.18 34.75
N GLU A 197 -12.78 -7.37 35.04
CA GLU A 197 -13.23 -8.64 34.49
C GLU A 197 -14.72 -8.83 34.72
N ILE A 198 -15.51 -8.74 33.64
CA ILE A 198 -16.93 -9.13 33.65
C ILE A 198 -17.07 -10.63 34.04
N ALA A 199 -16.01 -11.43 33.85
CA ALA A 199 -15.91 -12.81 34.34
C ALA A 199 -15.97 -12.94 35.87
N ALA A 200 -15.48 -11.96 36.63
CA ALA A 200 -15.57 -11.97 38.10
C ALA A 200 -16.99 -11.65 38.58
N ILE A 201 -17.75 -10.84 37.82
CA ILE A 201 -19.17 -10.53 38.12
C ILE A 201 -20.07 -11.73 37.81
N LEU A 202 -19.77 -12.48 36.74
CA LEU A 202 -20.53 -13.68 36.36
C LEU A 202 -20.15 -14.94 37.15
N SER A 203 -19.03 -14.91 37.90
CA SER A 203 -18.58 -15.99 38.78
C SER A 203 -18.98 -15.79 40.25
N ALA A 204 -19.69 -14.71 40.58
CA ALA A 204 -20.23 -14.51 41.91
C ALA A 204 -21.33 -15.57 42.18
N PRO A 205 -21.19 -16.42 43.22
CA PRO A 205 -22.21 -17.41 43.52
C PRO A 205 -23.49 -16.70 43.98
N LEU A 206 -24.61 -17.03 43.34
CA LEU A 206 -25.94 -16.61 43.77
C LEU A 206 -26.21 -17.15 45.21
N PRO A 207 -26.93 -16.38 46.05
CA PRO A 207 -27.04 -16.63 47.49
C PRO A 207 -27.74 -17.95 47.89
N GLU A 208 -28.29 -18.71 46.95
CA GLU A 208 -28.90 -20.02 47.23
C GLU A 208 -27.87 -21.16 47.40
N SER A 209 -26.67 -21.04 46.80
CA SER A 209 -25.62 -22.08 46.88
C SER A 209 -24.93 -22.14 48.24
N ALA A 210 -24.94 -21.04 49.01
CA ALA A 210 -24.36 -20.98 50.35
C ALA A 210 -25.23 -21.72 51.40
N VAL A 211 -26.55 -21.74 51.20
CA VAL A 211 -27.49 -22.42 52.11
C VAL A 211 -27.44 -23.94 51.93
N ALA A 212 -27.23 -24.41 50.69
CA ALA A 212 -27.07 -25.84 50.39
C ALA A 212 -25.74 -26.41 50.93
N ALA A 213 -24.65 -25.64 50.89
CA ALA A 213 -23.35 -26.06 51.41
C ALA A 213 -23.33 -26.13 52.95
N ALA A 214 -24.05 -25.22 53.63
CA ALA A 214 -24.19 -25.24 55.09
C ALA A 214 -25.02 -26.46 55.58
N ALA A 215 -26.02 -26.90 54.81
CA ALA A 215 -26.81 -28.09 55.13
C ALA A 215 -26.01 -29.40 54.95
N ALA A 216 -25.11 -29.48 53.96
CA ALA A 216 -24.26 -30.65 53.75
C ALA A 216 -23.15 -30.79 54.81
N ALA A 217 -22.60 -29.68 55.30
CA ALA A 217 -21.59 -29.68 56.38
C ALA A 217 -22.17 -30.16 57.73
N ALA A 218 -23.45 -29.89 58.00
CA ALA A 218 -24.14 -30.38 59.20
C ALA A 218 -24.39 -31.90 59.17
N SER A 219 -24.51 -32.51 57.98
CA SER A 219 -24.68 -33.97 57.82
C SER A 219 -23.37 -34.74 58.03
N ALA A 220 -22.23 -34.19 57.59
CA ALA A 220 -20.92 -34.86 57.69
C ALA A 220 -20.39 -34.94 59.14
N ALA A 221 -20.84 -34.05 60.03
CA ALA A 221 -20.51 -34.11 61.45
C ALA A 221 -21.23 -35.26 62.18
N HIS A 222 -22.28 -35.85 61.60
CA HIS A 222 -23.03 -36.95 62.23
C HIS A 222 -22.53 -38.35 61.86
N ASP A 223 -21.75 -38.49 60.78
CA ASP A 223 -21.21 -39.78 60.31
C ASP A 223 -19.81 -40.11 60.85
N ALA A 224 -19.08 -39.12 61.41
CA ALA A 224 -17.76 -39.33 62.00
C ALA A 224 -17.80 -40.00 63.39
N GLU A 225 -18.97 -40.06 64.05
CA GLU A 225 -19.14 -40.67 65.39
C GLU A 225 -19.52 -42.17 65.32
N ARG A 226 -19.67 -42.76 64.12
CA ARG A 226 -20.01 -44.20 63.96
C ARG A 226 -18.91 -45.10 63.39
N ALA A 227 -17.71 -44.59 63.11
CA ALA A 227 -16.60 -45.37 62.55
C ALA A 227 -15.51 -45.77 63.57
N ALA A 228 -15.80 -45.69 64.87
CA ALA A 228 -14.85 -45.98 65.95
C ALA A 228 -15.17 -47.27 66.74
N VAL A 229 -15.67 -48.35 66.13
CA VAL A 229 -15.64 -49.70 66.75
C VAL A 229 -15.66 -50.81 65.67
N ARG A 230 -14.48 -51.29 65.23
CA ARG A 230 -14.20 -52.73 64.98
C ARG A 230 -12.76 -52.98 64.53
N ASP A 231 -12.32 -54.19 64.81
CA ASP A 231 -10.98 -54.53 65.30
C ASP A 231 -10.25 -55.54 64.41
N ARG A 232 -8.91 -55.45 64.41
CA ARG A 232 -7.84 -56.49 64.44
C ARG A 232 -7.68 -57.64 63.40
N ASN A 233 -6.37 -57.93 63.20
CA ASN A 233 -5.62 -59.06 62.56
C ASN A 233 -5.41 -59.03 61.03
N GLY A 234 -4.21 -59.21 60.42
CA GLY A 234 -2.81 -59.39 60.87
C GLY A 234 -1.89 -59.87 59.70
N ALA A 235 -0.63 -59.38 59.66
CA ALA A 235 0.66 -59.89 59.06
C ALA A 235 0.72 -60.37 57.57
N ASN A 236 1.80 -60.33 56.76
CA ASN A 236 3.26 -60.11 56.90
C ASN A 236 3.90 -59.95 55.47
N GLY A 237 5.09 -59.35 55.33
CA GLY A 237 6.06 -59.67 54.24
C GLY A 237 6.61 -58.54 53.33
N THR A 238 7.89 -58.19 53.50
CA THR A 238 8.78 -57.36 52.64
C THR A 238 9.86 -58.25 51.94
N PRO A 239 10.95 -57.80 51.22
CA PRO A 239 11.36 -56.48 50.65
C PRO A 239 12.07 -56.47 49.22
N ARG A 240 12.26 -55.25 48.64
CA ARG A 240 13.43 -54.67 47.85
C ARG A 240 13.95 -55.29 46.50
N PRO A 241 14.83 -54.59 45.71
CA PRO A 241 14.86 -53.19 45.24
C PRO A 241 15.31 -52.98 43.74
N ALA A 242 15.43 -51.70 43.35
CA ALA A 242 15.91 -50.97 42.12
C ALA A 242 17.32 -51.37 41.53
N PRO A 243 17.97 -50.71 40.50
CA PRO A 243 17.80 -49.33 39.95
C PRO A 243 18.14 -49.03 38.44
N ALA A 244 17.98 -47.73 38.03
CA ALA A 244 18.79 -46.81 37.14
C ALA A 244 19.37 -47.29 35.77
N GLU A 245 19.73 -46.52 34.72
CA GLU A 245 19.81 -45.10 34.30
C GLU A 245 20.20 -45.04 32.77
N ARG A 246 19.96 -43.89 32.09
CA ARG A 246 20.76 -43.22 31.00
C ARG A 246 20.88 -43.71 29.52
N ALA A 247 20.46 -42.77 28.64
CA ALA A 247 21.15 -42.08 27.51
C ALA A 247 21.92 -42.81 26.39
N GLY A 248 21.75 -42.33 25.13
CA GLY A 248 22.69 -42.53 24.03
C GLY A 248 22.22 -41.98 22.67
N SER A 249 23.03 -41.10 22.06
CA SER A 249 22.87 -40.52 20.70
C SER A 249 23.48 -41.40 19.59
N THR A 250 23.07 -41.20 18.32
CA THR A 250 23.81 -41.26 17.02
C THR A 250 22.76 -41.34 15.89
N GLY A 251 22.94 -40.94 14.62
CA GLY A 251 24.09 -40.54 13.82
C GLY A 251 23.64 -39.90 12.48
N ALA A 252 24.61 -39.67 11.58
CA ALA A 252 24.57 -38.82 10.39
C ALA A 252 24.26 -39.55 9.05
N CYS A 253 24.39 -38.81 7.91
CA CYS A 253 24.34 -39.13 6.46
C CYS A 253 23.02 -38.75 5.74
N ALA A 254 22.91 -38.20 4.51
CA ALA A 254 23.84 -37.88 3.40
C ALA A 254 23.15 -36.95 2.35
N ARG A 255 23.96 -36.25 1.50
CA ARG A 255 23.66 -35.76 0.11
C ARG A 255 24.43 -36.69 -0.89
N PRO A 256 24.32 -36.70 -2.26
CA PRO A 256 24.15 -35.56 -3.22
C PRO A 256 23.55 -35.87 -4.65
N GLY A 257 23.62 -34.88 -5.58
CA GLY A 257 23.57 -35.01 -7.07
C GLY A 257 22.44 -34.20 -7.76
N ALA A 258 22.62 -33.12 -8.56
CA ALA A 258 23.31 -32.92 -9.88
C ALA A 258 22.57 -33.61 -11.06
N ALA A 259 22.35 -33.11 -12.29
CA ALA A 259 22.77 -31.94 -13.07
C ALA A 259 21.86 -31.76 -14.34
N GLU A 260 22.03 -30.60 -14.99
CA GLU A 260 21.82 -30.10 -16.37
C GLU A 260 21.28 -30.98 -17.53
N ARG A 261 20.66 -30.30 -18.51
CA ARG A 261 20.78 -30.53 -19.97
C ARG A 261 20.27 -29.34 -20.81
N ASP A 262 21.09 -28.91 -21.77
CA ASP A 262 20.83 -28.00 -22.89
C ASP A 262 20.02 -28.67 -24.03
N ALA A 263 19.36 -27.85 -24.88
CA ALA A 263 19.48 -27.89 -26.36
C ALA A 263 18.57 -26.87 -27.08
N GLU A 264 19.05 -26.47 -28.26
CA GLU A 264 18.67 -25.35 -29.15
C GLU A 264 17.36 -25.49 -29.95
N GLY A 265 16.89 -24.34 -30.49
CA GLY A 265 16.64 -24.20 -31.94
C GLY A 265 15.21 -23.93 -32.42
N GLY A 266 15.00 -22.80 -33.11
CA GLY A 266 13.98 -22.69 -34.18
C GLY A 266 13.17 -21.40 -34.26
N ALA A 267 13.60 -20.46 -35.11
CA ALA A 267 12.72 -19.46 -35.73
C ALA A 267 11.94 -20.07 -36.91
N PRO A 268 10.80 -19.50 -37.31
CA PRO A 268 10.81 -18.78 -38.58
C PRO A 268 10.01 -17.47 -38.58
N GLY A 269 10.37 -16.57 -39.50
CA GLY A 269 9.70 -15.29 -39.73
C GLY A 269 8.34 -15.39 -40.43
N GLY A 270 7.53 -14.34 -40.25
CA GLY A 270 6.24 -14.19 -40.90
C GLY A 270 5.66 -12.78 -40.71
N LYS A 271 5.91 -11.93 -41.71
CA LYS A 271 5.16 -10.75 -42.20
C LYS A 271 4.16 -10.07 -41.24
N GLY A 272 4.40 -8.77 -41.02
CA GLY A 272 3.55 -7.86 -40.26
C GLY A 272 2.11 -7.79 -40.77
N ALA A 273 1.17 -7.92 -39.84
CA ALA A 273 -0.21 -7.51 -39.99
C ALA A 273 -0.37 -6.09 -39.40
N PRO A 274 -1.12 -5.19 -40.04
CA PRO A 274 -1.30 -3.83 -39.56
C PRO A 274 -2.15 -3.83 -38.29
N VAL A 275 -1.77 -2.97 -37.33
CA VAL A 275 -2.53 -2.70 -36.10
C VAL A 275 -3.89 -2.08 -36.51
N PRO A 276 -5.03 -2.64 -36.11
CA PRO A 276 -6.34 -2.13 -36.52
C PRO A 276 -6.61 -0.77 -35.88
N THR A 277 -7.16 0.14 -36.67
CA THR A 277 -7.55 1.48 -36.20
C THR A 277 -8.91 1.42 -35.50
N PRO A 278 -9.29 2.41 -34.67
CA PRO A 278 -10.54 2.39 -33.90
C PRO A 278 -11.83 2.22 -34.72
N LYS A 279 -11.76 2.36 -36.05
CA LYS A 279 -12.88 2.09 -36.98
C LYS A 279 -13.10 0.61 -37.24
N ASP A 280 -12.05 -0.21 -37.26
CA ASP A 280 -12.13 -1.64 -37.61
C ASP A 280 -12.76 -2.48 -36.48
N LEU A 281 -12.76 -1.96 -35.25
CA LEU A 281 -13.45 -2.55 -34.10
C LEU A 281 -14.97 -2.24 -34.08
N ALA A 282 -15.42 -1.17 -34.75
CA ALA A 282 -16.83 -0.79 -34.78
C ALA A 282 -17.65 -1.66 -35.75
N ASP A 283 -17.02 -2.18 -36.81
CA ASP A 283 -17.69 -2.98 -37.83
C ASP A 283 -17.78 -4.49 -37.48
N LEU A 284 -17.04 -4.96 -36.47
CA LEU A 284 -17.19 -6.33 -35.93
C LEU A 284 -18.43 -6.49 -35.03
N ASN A 285 -19.09 -5.39 -34.67
CA ASN A 285 -20.29 -5.42 -33.83
C ASN A 285 -21.60 -5.45 -34.65
N ARG A 286 -21.51 -5.63 -35.97
CA ARG A 286 -22.66 -5.77 -36.86
C ARG A 286 -22.56 -7.06 -37.67
N GLY A 287 -23.02 -8.17 -37.07
CA GLY A 287 -23.21 -9.43 -37.78
C GLY A 287 -24.25 -9.32 -38.91
N PRO A 288 -24.22 -10.23 -39.91
CA PRO A 288 -25.07 -10.14 -41.09
C PRO A 288 -26.51 -10.54 -40.77
N GLY A 289 -27.47 -9.81 -41.33
CA GLY A 289 -28.90 -10.01 -41.10
C GLY A 289 -29.46 -11.29 -41.73
N ALA A 290 -30.45 -11.87 -41.06
CA ALA A 290 -31.50 -12.72 -41.64
C ALA A 290 -32.81 -12.52 -40.84
N GLY A 291 -33.94 -12.53 -41.55
CA GLY A 291 -35.25 -12.01 -41.15
C GLY A 291 -36.14 -12.88 -40.22
N PRO A 292 -37.47 -12.64 -40.20
CA PRO A 292 -38.23 -12.49 -38.95
C PRO A 292 -39.03 -13.73 -38.52
N GLY A 293 -39.17 -13.92 -37.20
CA GLY A 293 -40.21 -14.78 -36.63
C GLY A 293 -39.96 -15.24 -35.19
N GLY A 294 -40.86 -14.92 -34.26
CA GLY A 294 -41.20 -15.78 -33.12
C GLY A 294 -40.68 -15.40 -31.72
N ALA A 295 -41.62 -14.88 -30.91
CA ALA A 295 -41.79 -15.10 -29.45
C ALA A 295 -40.67 -14.70 -28.44
N SER A 296 -40.98 -13.63 -27.72
CA SER A 296 -40.73 -13.36 -26.28
C SER A 296 -39.75 -14.27 -25.51
N GLY A 297 -38.58 -13.71 -25.17
CA GLY A 297 -37.72 -14.15 -24.08
C GLY A 297 -36.82 -12.99 -23.66
N ALA A 298 -36.94 -12.53 -22.42
CA ALA A 298 -36.11 -11.45 -21.87
C ALA A 298 -34.62 -11.84 -21.86
N PRO A 299 -33.67 -10.91 -22.14
CA PRO A 299 -32.25 -11.23 -22.09
C PRO A 299 -31.80 -11.38 -20.63
N ALA A 300 -31.20 -12.54 -20.32
CA ALA A 300 -30.51 -12.76 -19.06
C ALA A 300 -29.30 -11.80 -18.94
N PRO A 301 -29.06 -11.16 -17.79
CA PRO A 301 -27.93 -10.24 -17.64
C PRO A 301 -26.61 -11.01 -17.62
N VAL A 302 -25.67 -10.54 -18.44
CA VAL A 302 -24.24 -10.89 -18.38
C VAL A 302 -23.67 -10.55 -16.99
N PRO A 303 -22.85 -11.42 -16.36
CA PRO A 303 -22.30 -11.11 -15.05
C PRO A 303 -21.27 -9.98 -15.20
N SER A 304 -21.66 -8.79 -14.75
CA SER A 304 -20.71 -7.76 -14.34
C SER A 304 -19.76 -8.38 -13.32
N ALA A 305 -18.46 -8.11 -13.42
CA ALA A 305 -17.50 -8.48 -12.39
C ALA A 305 -17.90 -7.78 -11.07
N THR A 306 -18.70 -8.48 -10.26
CA THR A 306 -19.20 -7.96 -8.99
C THR A 306 -18.03 -7.93 -8.01
N LEU A 307 -17.43 -6.75 -7.87
CA LEU A 307 -16.61 -6.43 -6.70
C LEU A 307 -17.39 -6.87 -5.45
N ARG A 308 -16.81 -7.75 -4.63
CA ARG A 308 -17.44 -8.20 -3.37
C ARG A 308 -17.21 -7.10 -2.33
N TRP A 309 -18.22 -6.25 -2.17
CA TRP A 309 -18.18 -5.07 -1.31
C TRP A 309 -18.34 -5.38 0.19
N SER A 310 -18.86 -6.55 0.57
CA SER A 310 -19.09 -6.87 1.97
C SER A 310 -17.91 -7.62 2.60
N SER A 311 -17.43 -7.10 3.73
CA SER A 311 -16.63 -7.89 4.68
C SER A 311 -17.58 -8.43 5.74
N ASP A 312 -18.26 -9.53 5.42
CA ASP A 312 -19.22 -10.20 6.33
C ASP A 312 -18.56 -11.34 7.12
N LYS A 313 -17.22 -11.40 7.21
CA LYS A 313 -16.58 -12.48 7.97
C LYS A 313 -16.61 -12.17 9.47
N GLY A 314 -17.62 -12.71 10.15
CA GLY A 314 -17.55 -13.00 11.59
C GLY A 314 -18.67 -12.44 12.47
N TRP A 315 -19.68 -11.77 11.93
CA TRP A 315 -20.81 -11.28 12.72
C TRP A 315 -22.11 -11.98 12.32
N VAL A 316 -22.68 -12.71 13.28
CA VAL A 316 -24.00 -13.34 13.13
C VAL A 316 -25.02 -12.23 12.95
N GLU A 317 -25.76 -12.26 11.83
CA GLU A 317 -26.91 -11.39 11.58
C GLU A 317 -27.85 -11.45 12.79
N ARG A 318 -27.94 -10.34 13.53
CA ARG A 318 -28.94 -10.20 14.59
C ARG A 318 -30.29 -9.97 13.92
N GLY A 319 -30.93 -11.06 13.52
CA GLY A 319 -32.37 -11.23 13.22
C GLY A 319 -33.19 -9.98 12.87
N GLY A 320 -32.79 -9.24 11.85
CA GLY A 320 -33.56 -8.16 11.24
C GLY A 320 -33.89 -8.49 9.77
N PRO A 321 -34.90 -7.86 9.15
CA PRO A 321 -35.27 -8.15 7.77
C PRO A 321 -34.08 -7.92 6.83
N VAL A 322 -33.97 -8.77 5.80
CA VAL A 322 -32.90 -8.71 4.78
C VAL A 322 -33.04 -7.41 3.99
N GLY A 323 -32.31 -6.37 4.40
CA GLY A 323 -32.30 -5.05 3.77
C GLY A 323 -31.97 -3.94 4.77
N GLU A 324 -31.24 -2.92 4.32
CA GLU A 324 -30.98 -1.73 5.14
C GLU A 324 -32.30 -0.99 5.44
N PRO A 325 -32.47 -0.40 6.64
CA PRO A 325 -33.62 0.44 6.95
C PRO A 325 -33.84 1.54 5.89
N PRO A 326 -35.09 1.88 5.52
CA PRO A 326 -35.36 2.89 4.50
C PRO A 326 -34.80 4.28 4.86
N GLU A 327 -34.63 4.55 6.16
CA GLU A 327 -34.02 5.78 6.67
C GLU A 327 -32.51 5.83 6.36
N THR A 328 -31.76 4.72 6.44
CA THR A 328 -30.33 4.73 6.08
C THR A 328 -30.12 4.79 4.57
N ALA A 329 -31.08 4.31 3.79
CA ALA A 329 -31.11 4.46 2.33
C ALA A 329 -31.33 5.91 1.85
N SER A 330 -31.85 6.81 2.70
CA SER A 330 -32.09 8.22 2.33
C SER A 330 -30.85 9.11 2.47
N LEU A 331 -29.76 8.64 3.08
CA LEU A 331 -28.54 9.44 3.18
C LEU A 331 -27.96 9.77 1.78
N PRO A 332 -27.65 11.04 1.50
CA PRO A 332 -27.11 11.44 0.22
C PRO A 332 -25.66 10.96 0.06
N THR A 333 -25.28 10.54 -1.15
CA THR A 333 -23.90 10.14 -1.46
C THR A 333 -23.03 11.36 -1.76
N LEU A 334 -21.71 11.26 -1.62
CA LEU A 334 -20.78 12.34 -1.95
C LEU A 334 -20.95 12.79 -3.42
N ALA A 335 -21.16 11.85 -4.34
CA ALA A 335 -21.43 12.14 -5.75
C ALA A 335 -22.70 12.96 -5.97
N GLN A 336 -23.72 12.82 -5.12
CA GLN A 336 -24.96 13.60 -5.19
C GLN A 336 -24.76 15.02 -4.64
N LEU A 337 -23.92 15.15 -3.61
CA LEU A 337 -23.61 16.42 -2.96
C LEU A 337 -22.58 17.27 -3.73
N THR A 338 -22.00 16.75 -4.81
CA THR A 338 -20.86 17.38 -5.49
C THR A 338 -21.15 17.83 -6.92
N SER A 339 -20.94 19.11 -7.17
CA SER A 339 -20.97 19.70 -8.51
C SER A 339 -19.83 19.15 -9.38
N ALA A 340 -19.92 19.33 -10.70
CA ALA A 340 -18.88 18.88 -11.63
C ALA A 340 -17.54 19.63 -11.44
N GLU A 341 -17.61 20.93 -11.16
CA GLU A 341 -16.46 21.79 -10.87
C GLU A 341 -15.78 21.37 -9.57
N GLN A 342 -16.55 21.13 -8.51
CA GLN A 342 -16.01 20.66 -7.24
C GLN A 342 -15.40 19.26 -7.37
N ARG A 343 -16.05 18.35 -8.10
CA ARG A 343 -15.48 17.03 -8.42
C ARG A 343 -14.17 17.14 -9.18
N TRP A 344 -13.97 18.18 -9.99
CA TRP A 344 -12.70 18.40 -10.66
C TRP A 344 -11.63 18.91 -9.67
N ALA A 345 -11.95 19.91 -8.84
CA ALA A 345 -11.04 20.43 -7.82
C ALA A 345 -10.62 19.37 -6.80
N ASP A 346 -11.58 18.56 -6.32
CA ASP A 346 -11.32 17.43 -5.41
C ASP A 346 -10.35 16.43 -6.02
N ARG A 347 -10.51 16.14 -7.32
CA ARG A 347 -9.62 15.22 -8.03
C ARG A 347 -8.21 15.77 -8.15
N GLU A 348 -8.06 17.08 -8.32
CA GLU A 348 -6.74 17.72 -8.34
C GLU A 348 -6.07 17.66 -6.96
N GLU A 349 -6.82 17.92 -5.89
CA GLU A 349 -6.35 17.76 -4.51
C GLU A 349 -6.00 16.30 -4.18
N ASP A 350 -6.81 15.34 -4.62
CA ASP A 350 -6.55 13.90 -4.42
C ASP A 350 -5.19 13.48 -4.97
N ILE A 351 -4.80 14.06 -6.10
CA ILE A 351 -3.55 13.70 -6.76
C ILE A 351 -2.38 14.46 -6.13
N THR A 352 -2.58 15.67 -5.63
CA THR A 352 -1.47 16.54 -5.21
C THR A 352 -1.21 16.52 -3.71
N ALA A 353 -2.25 16.37 -2.89
CA ALA A 353 -2.18 16.57 -1.45
C ALA A 353 -2.39 15.29 -0.62
N VAL A 354 -3.14 14.31 -1.13
CA VAL A 354 -3.47 13.09 -0.37
C VAL A 354 -2.35 12.06 -0.53
N SER A 355 -1.89 11.48 0.59
CA SER A 355 -0.74 10.57 0.60
C SER A 355 -1.02 9.21 -0.03
N GLY A 356 -2.30 8.85 -0.13
CA GLY A 356 -2.77 7.53 -0.57
C GLY A 356 -2.78 6.49 0.55
N ASP A 357 -2.48 6.87 1.79
CA ASP A 357 -2.65 6.02 2.97
C ASP A 357 -4.15 5.64 3.13
N PRO A 358 -4.49 4.35 3.33
CA PRO A 358 -5.88 3.91 3.43
C PRO A 358 -6.69 4.67 4.49
N PHE A 359 -6.10 4.93 5.65
CA PHE A 359 -6.77 5.62 6.75
C PHE A 359 -7.02 7.10 6.40
N GLU A 360 -6.01 7.80 5.88
CA GLU A 360 -6.16 9.19 5.43
C GLU A 360 -7.21 9.31 4.31
N VAL A 361 -7.22 8.39 3.35
CA VAL A 361 -8.22 8.36 2.26
C VAL A 361 -9.64 8.28 2.83
N GLY A 362 -9.84 7.47 3.87
CA GLY A 362 -11.09 7.40 4.62
C GLY A 362 -11.49 8.74 5.26
N GLN A 363 -10.53 9.40 5.91
CA GLN A 363 -10.75 10.72 6.53
C GLN A 363 -11.10 11.79 5.49
N VAL A 364 -10.38 11.87 4.38
CA VAL A 364 -10.62 12.87 3.34
C VAL A 364 -12.01 12.71 2.73
N PHE A 365 -12.44 11.46 2.48
CA PHE A 365 -13.79 11.18 2.00
C PHE A 365 -14.85 11.65 3.01
N ALA A 366 -14.72 11.24 4.27
CA ALA A 366 -15.65 11.60 5.33
C ALA A 366 -15.70 13.12 5.56
N ARG A 367 -14.55 13.80 5.52
CA ARG A 367 -14.43 15.24 5.67
C ARG A 367 -15.23 15.96 4.60
N ARG A 368 -14.99 15.64 3.33
CA ARG A 368 -15.71 16.24 2.19
C ARG A 368 -17.19 15.90 2.19
N TRP A 369 -17.55 14.69 2.58
CA TRP A 369 -18.95 14.30 2.68
C TRP A 369 -19.66 15.10 3.76
N THR A 370 -19.10 15.18 4.97
CA THR A 370 -19.69 15.95 6.08
C THR A 370 -19.69 17.46 5.86
N GLU A 371 -18.69 18.04 5.19
CA GLU A 371 -18.69 19.48 4.82
C GLU A 371 -19.82 19.85 3.85
N ARG A 372 -20.26 18.89 3.04
CA ARG A 372 -21.26 19.12 1.98
C ARG A 372 -22.66 18.70 2.41
N LEU A 373 -22.79 18.09 3.58
CA LEU A 373 -24.09 17.87 4.19
C LEU A 373 -24.66 19.22 4.61
N SER A 374 -25.81 19.56 4.04
CA SER A 374 -26.58 20.76 4.39
C SER A 374 -27.41 20.54 5.66
N ASP A 375 -27.70 19.29 6.02
CA ASP A 375 -28.53 18.91 7.16
C ASP A 375 -27.69 18.18 8.22
N THR A 376 -27.62 18.77 9.41
CA THR A 376 -26.95 18.21 10.59
C THR A 376 -27.64 16.94 11.12
N ALA A 377 -28.91 16.72 10.80
CA ALA A 377 -29.63 15.50 11.16
C ALA A 377 -29.02 14.26 10.48
N HIS A 378 -28.55 14.39 9.24
CA HIS A 378 -27.87 13.30 8.53
C HIS A 378 -26.54 12.90 9.21
N LEU A 379 -25.84 13.85 9.84
CA LEU A 379 -24.62 13.58 10.60
C LEU A 379 -24.92 12.80 11.90
N GLN A 380 -26.01 13.15 12.59
CA GLN A 380 -26.44 12.39 13.77
C GLN A 380 -26.89 10.99 13.39
N GLN A 381 -27.65 10.88 12.30
CA GLN A 381 -28.14 9.60 11.79
C GLN A 381 -27.00 8.66 11.38
N ILE A 382 -25.97 9.13 10.68
CA ILE A 382 -24.83 8.26 10.34
C ILE A 382 -24.05 7.84 11.60
N SER A 383 -23.98 8.69 12.63
CA SER A 383 -23.26 8.37 13.87
C SER A 383 -23.89 7.21 14.64
N THR A 384 -25.22 7.03 14.54
CA THR A 384 -25.92 5.90 15.19
C THR A 384 -25.68 4.57 14.50
N GLU A 385 -25.21 4.57 13.25
CA GLU A 385 -24.90 3.35 12.49
C GLU A 385 -23.54 2.74 12.85
N TYR A 386 -22.72 3.41 13.67
CA TYR A 386 -21.43 2.88 14.09
C TYR A 386 -21.58 1.48 14.74
N PRO A 387 -20.76 0.48 14.35
CA PRO A 387 -19.56 0.56 13.51
C PRO A 387 -19.78 0.30 12.01
N ARG A 388 -21.02 0.13 11.53
CA ARG A 388 -21.34 -0.25 10.15
C ARG A 388 -21.61 0.98 9.29
N ILE A 389 -20.83 1.16 8.21
CA ILE A 389 -21.13 2.19 7.22
C ILE A 389 -22.26 1.68 6.30
N PRO A 390 -23.31 2.47 6.05
CA PRO A 390 -24.37 2.11 5.10
C PRO A 390 -23.77 1.75 3.73
N HIS A 391 -24.25 0.67 3.12
CA HIS A 391 -23.67 0.04 1.92
C HIS A 391 -23.51 1.02 0.76
N ARG A 392 -24.44 1.96 0.59
CA ARG A 392 -24.37 2.97 -0.48
C ARG A 392 -23.18 3.92 -0.30
N ILE A 393 -22.89 4.31 0.95
CA ILE A 393 -21.77 5.16 1.32
C ILE A 393 -20.48 4.35 1.31
N ASP A 394 -20.46 3.14 1.90
CA ASP A 394 -19.29 2.25 1.91
C ASP A 394 -18.84 1.89 0.49
N GLY A 395 -19.78 1.55 -0.39
CA GLY A 395 -19.49 1.27 -1.80
C GLY A 395 -18.99 2.49 -2.58
N GLU A 396 -19.33 3.71 -2.17
CA GLU A 396 -18.74 4.93 -2.75
C GLU A 396 -17.36 5.24 -2.18
N LEU A 397 -17.20 5.13 -0.86
CA LEU A 397 -15.94 5.28 -0.14
C LEU A 397 -14.86 4.36 -0.71
N LEU A 398 -15.19 3.09 -0.92
CA LEU A 398 -14.25 2.11 -1.48
C LEU A 398 -13.96 2.37 -2.98
N ARG A 399 -14.94 2.84 -3.78
CA ARG A 399 -14.68 3.30 -5.16
C ARG A 399 -13.76 4.52 -5.21
N TYR A 400 -13.95 5.45 -4.27
CA TYR A 400 -13.09 6.60 -4.10
C TYR A 400 -11.67 6.15 -3.74
N ALA A 401 -11.52 5.23 -2.80
CA ALA A 401 -10.24 4.67 -2.37
C ALA A 401 -9.47 3.93 -3.50
N ALA A 402 -10.18 3.21 -4.36
CA ALA A 402 -9.57 2.51 -5.51
C ALA A 402 -8.78 3.45 -6.45
N ARG A 403 -9.14 4.74 -6.51
CA ARG A 403 -8.43 5.74 -7.34
C ARG A 403 -6.99 5.96 -6.89
N PHE A 404 -6.72 5.76 -5.61
CA PHE A 404 -5.41 5.93 -4.99
C PHE A 404 -4.50 4.72 -5.21
N GLY A 405 -4.89 3.73 -6.01
CA GLY A 405 -4.06 2.55 -6.29
C GLY A 405 -4.07 1.51 -5.17
N LEU A 406 -5.03 1.58 -4.25
CA LEU A 406 -5.25 0.63 -3.15
C LEU A 406 -5.82 -0.72 -3.60
N LEU A 407 -5.75 -1.05 -4.90
CA LEU A 407 -6.24 -2.32 -5.44
C LEU A 407 -5.12 -3.37 -5.35
N ALA A 408 -5.38 -4.49 -4.67
CA ALA A 408 -4.51 -5.64 -4.61
C ALA A 408 -4.51 -6.42 -5.94
N HIS A 409 -3.32 -6.81 -6.40
CA HIS A 409 -3.13 -7.52 -7.67
C HIS A 409 -3.64 -8.96 -7.61
N LYS A 410 -4.81 -9.19 -8.23
CA LYS A 410 -5.23 -10.35 -9.04
C LYS A 410 -6.71 -10.26 -9.42
N ASP A 411 -7.51 -9.53 -8.63
CA ASP A 411 -8.97 -9.46 -8.79
C ASP A 411 -9.52 -8.01 -8.80
N ASP A 412 -8.68 -6.98 -8.95
CA ASP A 412 -9.05 -5.56 -8.81
C ASP A 412 -9.77 -5.25 -7.49
N GLN A 413 -9.34 -5.87 -6.38
CA GLN A 413 -9.97 -5.71 -5.06
C GLN A 413 -9.04 -5.01 -4.08
N ILE A 414 -9.58 -4.08 -3.28
CA ILE A 414 -8.86 -3.51 -2.14
C ILE A 414 -8.57 -4.61 -1.11
N ASP A 415 -7.34 -4.66 -0.59
CA ASP A 415 -6.93 -5.61 0.45
C ASP A 415 -7.83 -5.46 1.69
N GLU A 416 -8.05 -6.57 2.40
CA GLU A 416 -8.93 -6.57 3.56
C GLU A 416 -8.42 -5.65 4.68
N HIS A 417 -7.11 -5.60 4.91
CA HIS A 417 -6.50 -4.69 5.88
C HIS A 417 -6.74 -3.22 5.50
N ASP A 418 -6.57 -2.89 4.23
CA ASP A 418 -6.79 -1.53 3.71
C ASP A 418 -8.27 -1.14 3.83
N ARG A 419 -9.22 -2.07 3.59
CA ARG A 419 -10.65 -1.83 3.81
C ARG A 419 -10.93 -1.44 5.26
N TYR A 420 -10.35 -2.15 6.23
CA TYR A 420 -10.51 -1.81 7.65
C TYR A 420 -9.93 -0.43 7.96
N ALA A 421 -8.74 -0.12 7.45
CA ALA A 421 -8.10 1.17 7.67
C ALA A 421 -8.91 2.34 7.05
N ILE A 422 -9.42 2.17 5.83
CA ILE A 422 -10.31 3.15 5.17
C ILE A 422 -11.55 3.43 6.02
N ARG A 423 -12.22 2.38 6.49
CA ARG A 423 -13.43 2.54 7.33
C ARG A 423 -13.10 3.15 8.69
N ALA A 424 -11.96 2.81 9.29
CA ALA A 424 -11.51 3.42 10.53
C ALA A 424 -11.24 4.92 10.36
N GLY A 425 -10.63 5.33 9.24
CA GLY A 425 -10.43 6.73 8.89
C GLY A 425 -11.74 7.49 8.69
N PHE A 426 -12.70 6.87 8.01
CA PHE A 426 -14.05 7.44 7.84
C PHE A 426 -14.70 7.74 9.20
N TRP A 427 -14.76 6.75 10.09
CA TRP A 427 -15.38 6.93 11.40
C TRP A 427 -14.64 7.93 12.28
N ARG A 428 -13.30 7.94 12.25
CA ARG A 428 -12.51 8.92 12.99
C ARG A 428 -12.92 10.35 12.67
N GLU A 429 -13.13 10.66 11.40
CA GLU A 429 -13.54 12.01 10.98
C GLU A 429 -15.00 12.32 11.33
N VAL A 430 -15.91 11.35 11.17
CA VAL A 430 -17.33 11.50 11.56
C VAL A 430 -17.45 11.74 13.07
N ASP A 431 -16.68 11.03 13.90
CA ASP A 431 -16.65 11.20 15.35
C ASP A 431 -16.14 12.60 15.73
N LEU A 432 -15.09 13.09 15.08
CA LEU A 432 -14.54 14.43 15.32
C LEU A 432 -15.58 15.52 15.01
N ARG A 433 -16.33 15.38 13.91
CA ARG A 433 -17.38 16.31 13.49
C ARG A 433 -18.60 16.27 14.41
N THR A 434 -19.01 15.07 14.80
CA THR A 434 -20.14 14.86 15.71
C THR A 434 -19.80 15.43 17.10
N ALA A 435 -18.59 15.20 17.60
CA ALA A 435 -18.12 15.78 18.86
C ALA A 435 -18.05 17.31 18.82
N ALA A 436 -17.54 17.89 17.73
CA ALA A 436 -17.50 19.35 17.55
C ALA A 436 -18.91 19.99 17.50
N SER A 437 -19.89 19.28 16.94
CA SER A 437 -21.29 19.72 16.91
C SER A 437 -21.98 19.69 18.28
N HIS A 438 -21.43 18.94 19.25
CA HIS A 438 -21.96 18.81 20.61
C HIS A 438 -21.30 19.77 21.63
N VAL A 439 -20.32 20.59 21.22
CA VAL A 439 -19.75 21.63 22.11
C VAL A 439 -20.73 22.81 22.15
N PRO A 440 -21.39 23.10 23.30
CA PRO A 440 -22.26 24.25 23.39
C PRO A 440 -21.41 25.52 23.29
N VAL A 441 -21.82 26.44 22.42
CA VAL A 441 -21.32 27.83 22.41
C VAL A 441 -21.65 28.41 23.79
N GLY A 442 -20.62 28.57 24.63
CA GLY A 442 -20.79 29.10 25.98
C GLY A 442 -21.33 30.54 25.96
N GLU A 443 -22.40 30.75 26.74
CA GLU A 443 -22.81 32.08 27.22
C GLU A 443 -21.80 32.67 28.21
#